data_AF-A0AAV7F9X9-F1
#
_entry.id   AF-A0AAV7F9X9-F1
#
_cell.length_a   1.000
_cell.length_b   1.000
_cell.length_c   1.000
_cell.angle_alpha   90.00
_cell.angle_beta   90.00
_cell.angle_gamma   90.00
#
_symmetry.space_group_name_H-M   'P 1'
#
loop_
_entity.id
_entity.type
_entity.pdbx_description
1 polymer ?
#
loop_
_entity_poly.entity_id
_entity_poly.type
_entity_poly.pdbx_seq_one_letter_code
_entity_poly.pdbx_strand_id
1 'polypeptide(L)'
;MQESSSDEEGSSLPGYFHFDQKATRDTLLRLIITGDCPLSLVESSYFREFISSMQPLVQHVDSEDIKNDIMNMYNLLMLEVQDILHKSPGRVAITTEMWTSCDENQDSVYMAIAVQFIDECGLLRKRLIRFAHVPFPDDPEFE
;
A
#
# COMPACT_ATOMS: atom_id res chain seq x y z
N MET A 1 70.11 -2.79 -6.11
CA MET A 1 69.44 -1.86 -5.17
C MET A 1 68.31 -1.24 -5.96
N GLN A 2 67.17 -1.92 -6.10
CA GLN A 2 66.03 -2.01 -5.16
C GLN A 2 65.38 -0.65 -4.84
N GLU A 3 64.09 -0.60 -5.22
CA GLU A 3 62.91 0.13 -4.70
C GLU A 3 62.99 1.68 -4.63
N SER A 4 61.96 2.41 -5.04
CA SER A 4 60.58 2.26 -4.54
C SER A 4 59.50 2.53 -5.58
N SER A 5 58.54 1.61 -5.62
CA SER A 5 57.19 1.81 -6.14
C SER A 5 56.46 2.86 -5.30
N SER A 6 55.71 3.72 -5.98
CA SER A 6 54.56 4.39 -5.40
C SER A 6 53.39 4.05 -6.30
N ASP A 7 52.65 3.04 -5.90
CA ASP A 7 51.34 2.71 -6.45
C ASP A 7 50.42 3.92 -6.18
N GLU A 8 50.03 4.63 -7.23
CA GLU A 8 48.84 5.49 -7.14
C GLU A 8 47.62 4.58 -7.09
N GLU A 9 47.25 4.18 -5.87
CA GLU A 9 45.96 3.60 -5.57
C GLU A 9 44.89 4.56 -6.08
N GLY A 10 44.19 4.13 -7.13
CA GLY A 10 43.01 4.80 -7.64
C GLY A 10 42.01 4.96 -6.50
N SER A 11 41.86 6.19 -6.01
CA SER A 11 40.76 6.55 -5.12
C SER A 11 39.49 6.54 -5.97
N SER A 12 38.84 5.38 -6.06
CA SER A 12 37.44 5.31 -6.44
C SER A 12 36.67 6.23 -5.50
N LEU A 13 36.19 7.35 -6.05
CA LEU A 13 35.31 8.29 -5.36
C LEU A 13 34.18 7.50 -4.66
N PRO A 14 33.79 7.87 -3.44
CA PRO A 14 32.64 7.25 -2.79
C PRO A 14 31.46 7.40 -3.74
N GLY A 15 30.86 6.27 -4.13
CA GLY A 15 29.78 6.23 -5.11
C GLY A 15 28.75 7.31 -4.81
N TYR A 16 28.46 8.15 -5.80
CA TYR A 16 27.50 9.25 -5.67
C TYR A 16 26.18 8.70 -5.11
N PHE A 17 25.84 9.13 -3.89
CA PHE A 17 24.54 8.81 -3.30
C PHE A 17 23.47 9.59 -4.07
N HIS A 18 22.64 8.88 -4.83
CA HIS A 18 21.51 9.45 -5.54
C HIS A 18 20.24 9.19 -4.75
N PHE A 19 19.56 10.27 -4.33
CA PHE A 19 18.30 10.16 -3.63
C PHE A 19 17.19 9.69 -4.59
N ASP A 20 16.52 8.60 -4.22
CA ASP A 20 15.35 8.09 -4.93
C ASP A 20 14.05 8.45 -4.18
N GLN A 21 13.35 9.46 -4.72
CA GLN A 21 12.06 9.89 -4.22
C GLN A 21 11.01 8.78 -4.28
N LYS A 22 11.03 7.94 -5.33
CA LYS A 22 10.05 6.88 -5.53
C LYS A 22 10.24 5.79 -4.48
N ALA A 23 11.47 5.35 -4.25
CA ALA A 23 11.77 4.36 -3.21
C ALA A 23 11.33 4.84 -1.80
N THR A 24 11.51 6.13 -1.52
CA THR A 24 11.06 6.74 -0.26
C THR A 24 9.53 6.75 -0.17
N ARG A 25 8.84 7.11 -1.26
CA ARG A 25 7.38 7.10 -1.36
C ARG A 25 6.79 5.70 -1.19
N ASP A 26 7.39 4.69 -1.81
CA ASP A 26 6.99 3.28 -1.67
C ASP A 26 7.15 2.79 -0.22
N THR A 27 8.23 3.23 0.46
CA THR A 27 8.46 2.91 1.88
C THR A 27 7.45 3.59 2.79
N LEU A 28 7.10 4.85 2.50
CA LEU A 28 6.06 5.59 3.23
C LEU A 28 4.69 4.92 3.09
N LEU A 29 4.30 4.50 1.88
CA LEU A 29 3.06 3.77 1.65
C LEU A 29 3.02 2.47 2.47
N ARG A 30 4.12 1.70 2.46
CA ARG A 30 4.23 0.48 3.27
C ARG A 30 4.08 0.76 4.77
N LEU A 31 4.67 1.84 5.27
CA LEU A 31 4.50 2.25 6.67
C LEU A 31 3.04 2.51 6.99
N ILE A 32 2.35 3.28 6.14
CA ILE A 32 0.95 3.64 6.34
C ILE A 32 0.04 2.40 6.34
N ILE A 33 0.21 1.53 5.34
CA ILE A 33 -0.63 0.33 5.16
C ILE A 33 -0.35 -0.73 6.22
N THR A 34 0.93 -0.98 6.54
CA THR A 34 1.30 -2.06 7.47
C THR A 34 1.17 -1.63 8.92
N GLY A 35 1.38 -0.34 9.19
CA GLY A 35 1.29 0.25 10.52
C GLY A 35 -0.08 0.80 10.87
N ASP A 36 -1.10 0.59 10.02
CA ASP A 36 -2.46 1.13 10.18
C ASP A 36 -2.48 2.62 10.57
N CYS A 37 -1.60 3.40 9.95
CA CYS A 37 -1.47 4.82 10.27
C CYS A 37 -2.56 5.64 9.57
N PRO A 38 -3.05 6.71 10.20
CA PRO A 38 -3.96 7.63 9.53
C PRO A 38 -3.26 8.32 8.35
N LEU A 39 -3.99 8.53 7.24
CA LEU A 39 -3.43 9.20 6.06
C LEU A 39 -2.92 10.61 6.39
N SER A 40 -3.59 11.30 7.33
CA SER A 40 -3.20 12.62 7.83
C SER A 40 -1.81 12.67 8.49
N LEU A 41 -1.16 11.53 8.74
CA LEU A 41 0.21 11.47 9.22
C LEU A 41 1.15 12.28 8.32
N VAL A 42 0.98 12.24 7.00
CA VAL A 42 1.86 12.92 6.04
C VAL A 42 1.70 14.44 6.01
N GLU A 43 0.60 14.94 6.57
CA GLU A 43 0.30 16.38 6.69
C GLU A 43 0.76 16.96 8.03
N SER A 44 1.06 16.12 9.01
CA SER A 44 1.59 16.56 10.30
C SER A 44 2.89 17.34 10.13
N SER A 45 2.93 18.57 10.68
CA SER A 45 4.12 19.42 10.64
C SER A 45 5.34 18.74 11.28
N TYR A 46 5.14 18.05 12.40
CA TYR A 46 6.19 17.32 13.10
C TYR A 46 6.71 16.13 12.28
N PHE A 47 5.82 15.44 11.56
CA PHE A 47 6.24 14.33 10.70
C PHE A 47 7.03 14.85 9.50
N ARG A 48 6.58 15.94 8.88
CA ARG A 48 7.32 16.59 7.78
C ARG A 48 8.69 17.09 8.23
N GLU A 49 8.77 17.73 9.39
CA GLU A 49 10.05 18.17 9.98
C GLU A 49 10.99 16.98 10.25
N PHE A 50 10.46 15.89 10.81
CA PHE A 50 11.21 14.67 11.06
C PHE A 50 11.81 14.09 9.76
N ILE A 51 11.00 13.93 8.71
CA ILE A 51 11.46 13.40 7.42
C ILE A 51 12.49 14.34 6.76
N SER A 52 12.23 15.65 6.75
CA SER A 52 13.13 16.65 6.18
C SER A 52 14.47 16.74 6.91
N SER A 53 14.48 16.47 8.22
CA SER A 53 15.72 16.40 9.00
C SER A 53 16.63 15.24 8.57
N MET A 54 16.04 14.14 8.07
CA MET A 54 16.77 12.96 7.60
C MET A 54 17.17 13.07 6.12
N GLN A 55 16.28 13.59 5.28
CA GLN A 55 16.53 13.77 3.85
C GLN A 55 15.81 15.02 3.34
N PRO A 56 16.53 16.16 3.21
CA PRO A 56 15.95 17.43 2.77
C PRO A 56 15.41 17.42 1.33
N LEU A 57 15.85 16.46 0.50
CA LEU A 57 15.38 16.34 -0.89
C LEU A 57 14.01 15.64 -1.01
N VAL A 58 13.45 15.12 0.08
CA VAL A 58 12.12 14.48 0.06
C VAL A 58 11.06 15.51 -0.31
N GLN A 59 10.31 15.20 -1.36
CA GLN A 59 9.08 15.93 -1.67
C GLN A 59 7.96 15.46 -0.74
N HIS A 60 7.37 16.41 -0.03
CA HIS A 60 6.19 16.15 0.80
C HIS A 60 4.95 15.93 -0.07
N VAL A 61 4.04 15.12 0.45
CA VAL A 61 2.77 14.74 -0.18
C VAL A 61 1.64 15.08 0.78
N ASP A 62 0.43 15.17 0.25
CA ASP A 62 -0.79 15.28 1.06
C ASP A 62 -1.52 13.93 1.19
N SER A 63 -2.62 13.92 1.95
CA SER A 63 -3.39 12.69 2.16
C SER A 63 -4.06 12.20 0.88
N GLU A 64 -4.41 13.09 -0.06
CA GLU A 64 -5.09 12.72 -1.31
C GLU A 64 -4.10 12.06 -2.28
N ASP A 65 -2.87 12.55 -2.34
CA ASP A 65 -1.75 11.93 -3.05
C ASP A 65 -1.51 10.49 -2.56
N ILE A 66 -1.41 10.30 -1.25
CA ILE A 66 -1.22 8.96 -0.65
C ILE A 66 -2.42 8.07 -0.94
N LYS A 67 -3.63 8.58 -0.79
CA LYS A 67 -4.87 7.84 -1.09
C LYS A 67 -4.87 7.38 -2.54
N ASN A 68 -4.52 8.25 -3.49
CA ASN A 68 -4.43 7.90 -4.90
C ASN A 68 -3.37 6.83 -5.16
N ASP A 69 -2.21 6.90 -4.52
CA ASP A 69 -1.19 5.85 -4.63
C ASP A 69 -1.68 4.50 -4.08
N ILE A 70 -2.33 4.51 -2.91
CA ILE A 70 -2.91 3.30 -2.31
C ILE A 70 -3.94 2.69 -3.26
N MET A 71 -4.80 3.53 -3.85
CA MET A 71 -5.81 3.07 -4.82
C MET A 71 -5.18 2.51 -6.10
N ASN A 72 -4.13 3.14 -6.61
CA ASN A 72 -3.38 2.64 -7.77
C ASN A 72 -2.74 1.28 -7.48
N MET A 73 -2.10 1.14 -6.32
CA MET A 73 -1.50 -0.10 -5.88
C MET A 73 -2.58 -1.19 -5.67
N TYR A 74 -3.71 -0.86 -5.07
CA TYR A 74 -4.86 -1.76 -4.95
C TYR A 74 -5.35 -2.25 -6.33
N ASN A 75 -5.48 -1.35 -7.32
CA ASN A 75 -5.90 -1.75 -8.66
C ASN A 75 -4.91 -2.71 -9.33
N LEU A 76 -3.60 -2.47 -9.16
CA LEU A 76 -2.55 -3.38 -9.65
C LEU A 76 -2.64 -4.76 -8.97
N LEU A 77 -2.79 -4.80 -7.65
CA LEU A 77 -2.98 -6.04 -6.89
C LEU A 77 -4.26 -6.77 -7.31
N MET A 78 -5.32 -6.04 -7.65
CA MET A 78 -6.56 -6.63 -8.14
C MET A 78 -6.39 -7.28 -9.53
N LEU A 79 -5.57 -6.71 -10.41
CA LEU A 79 -5.23 -7.36 -11.68
C LEU A 79 -4.45 -8.66 -11.45
N GLU A 80 -3.53 -8.68 -10.50
CA GLU A 80 -2.81 -9.90 -10.11
C GLU A 80 -3.77 -10.96 -9.54
N VAL A 81 -4.68 -10.56 -8.66
CA VAL A 81 -5.71 -11.46 -8.12
C VAL A 81 -6.58 -12.03 -9.25
N GLN A 82 -7.00 -11.21 -10.22
CA GLN A 82 -7.76 -11.68 -11.38
C GLN A 82 -6.97 -12.71 -12.21
N ASP A 83 -5.68 -12.44 -12.47
CA ASP A 83 -4.81 -13.37 -13.19
C ASP A 83 -4.66 -14.72 -12.47
N ILE A 84 -4.46 -14.69 -11.14
CA ILE A 84 -4.42 -15.89 -10.30
C ILE A 84 -5.74 -16.67 -10.39
N LEU A 85 -6.87 -15.98 -10.29
CA LEU A 85 -8.18 -16.61 -10.36
C LEU A 85 -8.45 -17.23 -11.74
N HIS A 86 -8.05 -16.57 -12.83
CA HIS A 86 -8.17 -17.12 -14.19
C HIS A 86 -7.30 -18.36 -14.42
N LYS A 87 -6.12 -18.42 -13.81
CA LYS A 87 -5.21 -19.58 -13.89
C LYS A 87 -5.61 -20.71 -12.95
N SER A 88 -6.45 -20.45 -11.96
CA SER A 88 -6.84 -21.46 -10.98
C SER A 88 -7.61 -22.61 -11.66
N PRO A 89 -7.15 -23.87 -11.50
CA PRO A 89 -7.79 -25.02 -12.15
C PRO A 89 -9.10 -25.46 -11.46
N GLY A 90 -9.45 -24.81 -10.35
CA GLY A 90 -10.52 -25.20 -9.45
C GLY A 90 -11.74 -24.30 -9.49
N ARG A 91 -12.67 -24.54 -8.57
CA ARG A 91 -13.81 -23.65 -8.34
C ARG A 91 -13.39 -22.47 -7.50
N VAL A 92 -13.92 -21.31 -7.85
CA VAL A 92 -13.81 -20.08 -7.07
C VAL A 92 -15.12 -19.88 -6.30
N ALA A 93 -15.02 -19.60 -5.00
CA ALA A 93 -16.15 -19.24 -4.17
C ALA A 93 -16.02 -17.78 -3.73
N ILE A 94 -17.13 -17.05 -3.69
CA ILE A 94 -17.19 -15.69 -3.16
C ILE A 94 -17.95 -15.75 -1.84
N THR A 95 -17.36 -15.18 -0.80
CA THR A 95 -17.96 -15.08 0.53
C THR A 95 -18.12 -13.61 0.89
N THR A 96 -19.34 -13.24 1.28
CA THR A 96 -19.66 -11.90 1.78
C THR A 96 -19.94 -11.98 3.27
N GLU A 97 -19.24 -11.15 4.05
CA GLU A 97 -19.47 -10.99 5.48
C GLU A 97 -19.99 -9.57 5.71
N MET A 98 -21.10 -9.43 6.44
CA MET A 98 -21.71 -8.14 6.73
C MET A 98 -21.58 -7.82 8.22
N TRP A 99 -21.33 -6.55 8.52
CA TRP A 99 -21.33 -6.02 9.88
C TRP A 99 -22.17 -4.75 9.93
N THR A 100 -22.92 -4.58 11.00
CA THR A 100 -23.58 -3.31 11.30
C THR A 100 -22.72 -2.59 12.33
N SER A 101 -22.30 -1.35 12.04
CA SER A 101 -21.70 -0.52 13.07
C SER A 101 -22.80 0.01 13.98
N CYS A 102 -22.68 -0.23 15.27
CA CYS A 102 -23.52 0.40 16.27
C CYS A 102 -22.94 1.78 16.59
N ASP A 103 -23.19 2.78 15.73
CA ASP A 103 -22.87 4.17 16.04
C ASP A 103 -24.16 4.91 16.43
N GLU A 104 -24.07 5.90 17.31
CA GLU A 104 -25.22 6.43 18.07
C GLU A 104 -26.32 7.08 17.20
N ASN A 105 -26.03 7.37 15.92
CA ASN A 105 -26.94 8.12 15.04
C ASN A 105 -27.34 7.43 13.72
N GLN A 106 -26.66 6.37 13.26
CA GLN A 106 -27.01 5.60 12.05
C GLN A 106 -26.44 4.17 12.11
N ASP A 107 -27.26 3.16 11.84
CA ASP A 107 -26.84 1.75 11.76
C ASP A 107 -26.07 1.48 10.45
N SER A 108 -24.90 2.07 10.20
CA SER A 108 -24.20 1.84 8.93
C SER A 108 -23.87 0.35 8.73
N VAL A 109 -24.27 -0.20 7.58
CA VAL A 109 -23.97 -1.59 7.22
C VAL A 109 -22.73 -1.62 6.33
N TYR A 110 -21.79 -2.48 6.68
CA TYR A 110 -20.58 -2.72 5.91
C TYR A 110 -20.55 -4.15 5.40
N MET A 111 -19.96 -4.36 4.24
CA MET A 111 -19.77 -5.67 3.63
C MET A 111 -18.31 -5.87 3.23
N ALA A 112 -17.68 -6.90 3.78
CA ALA A 112 -16.47 -7.47 3.20
C ALA A 112 -16.83 -8.51 2.15
N ILE A 113 -16.20 -8.40 0.99
CA ILE A 113 -16.27 -9.39 -0.07
C ILE A 113 -14.90 -10.04 -0.16
N ALA A 114 -14.85 -11.35 0.06
CA ALA A 114 -13.65 -12.15 -0.06
C ALA A 114 -13.84 -13.27 -1.09
N VAL A 115 -12.76 -13.58 -1.80
CA VAL A 115 -12.70 -14.72 -2.72
C VAL A 115 -11.93 -15.87 -2.06
N GLN A 116 -12.44 -17.08 -2.21
CA GLN A 116 -11.84 -18.31 -1.74
C GLN A 116 -11.58 -19.25 -2.91
N PHE A 117 -10.35 -19.74 -3.04
CA PHE A 117 -9.94 -20.61 -4.15
C PHE A 117 -8.81 -21.56 -3.74
N ILE A 118 -8.62 -22.63 -4.50
CA ILE A 118 -7.49 -23.55 -4.34
C ILE A 118 -6.37 -23.08 -5.29
N ASP A 119 -5.17 -22.83 -4.76
CA ASP A 119 -4.02 -22.42 -5.55
C ASP A 119 -3.34 -23.61 -6.28
N GLU A 120 -2.32 -23.32 -7.09
CA GLU A 120 -1.56 -24.33 -7.82
C GLU A 120 -0.84 -25.35 -6.91
N CYS A 121 -0.59 -24.96 -5.64
CA CYS A 121 -0.01 -25.84 -4.63
C CYS A 121 -1.08 -26.70 -3.92
N GLY A 122 -2.36 -26.59 -4.30
CA GLY A 122 -3.46 -27.30 -3.68
C GLY A 122 -3.92 -26.72 -2.34
N LEU A 123 -3.49 -25.51 -1.99
CA LEU A 123 -3.84 -24.85 -0.73
C LEU A 123 -5.05 -23.96 -0.90
N LEU A 124 -5.98 -24.02 0.07
CA LEU A 124 -7.10 -23.09 0.15
C LEU A 124 -6.59 -21.70 0.53
N ARG A 125 -6.87 -20.70 -0.32
CA ARG A 125 -6.56 -19.29 -0.11
C ARG A 125 -7.84 -18.49 0.04
N LYS A 126 -7.87 -17.56 1.00
CA LYS A 126 -8.89 -16.51 1.14
C LYS A 126 -8.22 -15.16 0.89
N ARG A 127 -8.78 -14.34 0.01
CA ARG A 127 -8.33 -12.95 -0.20
C ARG A 127 -9.51 -12.00 -0.10
N LEU A 128 -9.38 -10.95 0.72
CA LEU A 128 -10.33 -9.84 0.74
C LEU A 128 -10.15 -9.02 -0.54
N ILE A 129 -11.23 -8.84 -1.30
CA ILE A 129 -11.19 -8.13 -2.60
C ILE A 129 -11.94 -6.80 -2.56
N ARG A 130 -12.87 -6.61 -1.61
CA ARG A 130 -13.56 -5.33 -1.44
C ARG A 130 -14.09 -5.20 -0.02
N PHE A 131 -14.06 -3.99 0.49
CA PHE A 131 -14.82 -3.56 1.66
C PHE A 131 -15.73 -2.42 1.20
N ALA A 132 -17.04 -2.53 1.43
CA ALA A 132 -18.02 -1.58 0.93
C ALA A 132 -19.00 -1.15 2.02
N HIS A 133 -19.34 0.12 2.03
CA HIS A 133 -20.53 0.60 2.72
C HIS A 133 -21.77 0.16 1.95
N VAL A 134 -22.77 -0.34 2.65
CA VAL A 134 -24.06 -0.77 2.13
C VAL A 134 -25.10 0.28 2.56
N PRO A 135 -25.40 1.25 1.69
CA PRO A 135 -26.44 2.25 1.97
C PRO A 135 -27.81 1.61 2.18
N PHE A 136 -28.65 2.25 2.99
CA PHE A 136 -30.04 1.84 3.19
C PHE A 136 -30.91 2.24 2.00
N PRO A 137 -32.04 1.54 1.78
CA PRO A 137 -32.98 1.90 0.71
C PRO A 137 -33.50 3.34 0.77
N ASP A 138 -33.51 3.94 1.96
CA ASP A 138 -33.97 5.31 2.20
C ASP A 138 -32.81 6.34 2.19
N ASP A 139 -31.57 5.92 1.89
CA ASP A 139 -30.44 6.83 1.78
C ASP A 139 -30.53 7.65 0.46
N PRO A 140 -30.36 8.99 0.53
CA PRO A 140 -30.52 9.89 -0.62
C PRO A 140 -29.42 9.75 -1.69
N GLU A 141 -28.44 8.86 -1.53
CA GLU A 141 -27.35 8.63 -2.51
C GLU A 141 -27.76 7.72 -3.70
N PHE A 142 -29.02 7.27 -3.75
CA PHE A 142 -29.55 6.39 -4.81
C PHE A 142 -30.46 7.06 -5.86
N GLU A 143 -30.67 8.37 -5.82
CA GLU A 143 -31.34 9.13 -6.89
C GLU A 143 -30.37 9.83 -7.86
#